data_AF-A0AA86RCB9-F1
#
_entry.id   AF-A0AA86RCB9-F1
#
_cell.length_a   1.000
_cell.length_b   1.000
_cell.length_c   1.000
_cell.angle_alpha   90.00
_cell.angle_beta   90.00
_cell.angle_gamma   90.00
#
_symmetry.space_group_name_H-M   'P 1'
#
loop_
_entity.id
_entity.type
_entity.pdbx_description
1 polymer ?
#
loop_
_entity_poly.entity_id
_entity_poly.type
_entity_poly.pdbx_seq_one_letter_code
_entity_poly.pdbx_strand_id
1 'polypeptide(L)'
;MNTTVQASVNATQYGAGLIGQCSTAVKISYTSVFNSNFNATQYVGGFISTSSQNIQIINSSLQNTTFILSQNIGGFIGTLQSGSTLQLSLCQVYNITVLANINIGGFVGFVDTSSQIVFSDSLINNCSIKGIQNVGGLIGTVGQYSTLKIVSQKIISMNITSQSNFGVVVGYKQNIFTVSSSIQEGENYLNNIKYKNCVNLTC
;
A
#
# COMPACT_ATOMS: atom_id res chain seq x y z
N MET A 1 12.65 17.03 -12.90
CA MET A 1 13.85 16.25 -12.50
C MET A 1 13.33 15.02 -11.76
N ASN A 2 13.73 13.82 -12.16
CA ASN A 2 13.28 12.60 -11.49
C ASN A 2 14.24 12.28 -10.36
N THR A 3 13.72 12.19 -9.14
CA THR A 3 14.51 11.77 -7.96
C THR A 3 14.52 10.25 -7.92
N THR A 4 15.70 9.64 -7.72
CA THR A 4 15.81 8.19 -7.55
C THR A 4 16.44 7.88 -6.20
N VAL A 5 15.91 6.87 -5.53
CA VAL A 5 16.35 6.42 -4.21
C VAL A 5 16.57 4.93 -4.26
N GLN A 6 17.76 4.50 -3.86
CA GLN A 6 18.07 3.12 -3.57
C GLN A 6 18.43 3.04 -2.09
N ALA A 7 17.72 2.21 -1.33
CA ALA A 7 17.87 2.11 0.11
C ALA A 7 18.06 0.66 0.57
N SER A 8 18.99 0.45 1.50
CA SER A 8 19.06 -0.75 2.31
C SER A 8 18.86 -0.33 3.77
N VAL A 9 17.65 -0.55 4.28
CA VAL A 9 17.24 -0.05 5.60
C VAL A 9 17.09 -1.22 6.55
N ASN A 10 17.89 -1.21 7.61
CA ASN A 10 17.73 -2.08 8.78
C ASN A 10 17.35 -1.19 9.96
N ALA A 11 16.08 -1.20 10.37
CA ALA A 11 15.58 -0.33 11.42
C ALA A 11 14.79 -1.12 12.46
N THR A 12 14.78 -0.67 13.70
CA THR A 12 14.04 -1.35 14.77
C THR A 12 12.55 -1.04 14.72
N GLN A 13 12.12 0.10 14.16
CA GLN A 13 10.71 0.50 14.12
C GLN A 13 10.30 1.09 12.76
N TYR A 14 10.92 2.20 12.36
CA TYR A 14 10.53 2.97 11.17
C TYR A 14 11.50 2.70 10.00
N GLY A 15 11.06 1.93 9.01
CA GLY A 15 11.81 1.69 7.78
C GLY A 15 11.23 2.48 6.60
N ALA A 16 11.98 3.42 6.04
CA ALA A 16 11.55 4.14 4.84
C ALA A 16 12.69 4.61 3.95
N GLY A 17 12.41 4.76 2.66
CA GLY A 17 13.36 5.28 1.69
C GLY A 17 13.52 6.80 1.75
N LEU A 18 12.48 7.52 2.15
CA LEU A 18 12.50 9.00 2.20
C LEU A 18 12.27 9.53 3.61
N ILE A 19 11.15 9.16 4.25
CA ILE A 19 10.71 9.78 5.52
C ILE A 19 10.30 8.69 6.51
N GLY A 20 11.00 8.57 7.64
CA GLY A 20 10.60 7.64 8.71
C GLY A 20 9.26 8.06 9.34
N GLN A 21 9.22 9.26 9.91
CA GLN A 21 8.01 9.81 10.53
C GLN A 21 7.70 11.19 9.96
N CYS A 22 6.50 11.35 9.41
CA CYS A 22 6.04 12.59 8.80
C CYS A 22 5.11 13.34 9.77
N SER A 23 5.58 14.44 10.34
CA SER A 23 4.82 15.30 11.26
C SER A 23 4.32 16.59 10.61
N THR A 24 4.61 16.79 9.32
CA THR A 24 4.09 17.92 8.52
C THR A 24 3.47 17.39 7.23
N ALA A 25 2.60 18.19 6.61
CA ALA A 25 2.06 17.84 5.30
C ALA A 25 3.18 17.80 4.26
N VAL A 26 3.19 16.77 3.43
CA VAL A 26 4.27 16.54 2.46
C VAL A 26 3.71 16.22 1.09
N LYS A 27 4.35 16.80 0.07
CA LYS A 27 4.16 16.45 -1.33
C LYS A 27 5.43 15.81 -1.89
N ILE A 28 5.32 14.57 -2.36
CA ILE A 28 6.37 13.86 -3.09
C ILE A 28 5.96 13.78 -4.55
N SER A 29 6.86 14.08 -5.48
CA SER A 29 6.55 14.06 -6.91
C SER A 29 7.75 13.57 -7.70
N TYR A 30 7.51 12.84 -8.79
CA TYR A 30 8.57 12.40 -9.72
C TYR A 30 9.69 11.63 -9.01
N THR A 31 9.33 10.78 -8.05
CA THR A 31 10.30 10.03 -7.24
C THR A 31 10.19 8.54 -7.47
N SER A 32 11.32 7.86 -7.65
CA SER A 32 11.38 6.40 -7.78
C SER A 32 12.21 5.81 -6.65
N VAL A 33 11.64 4.89 -5.90
CA VAL A 33 12.38 4.01 -4.98
C VAL A 33 12.59 2.69 -5.71
N PHE A 34 13.84 2.29 -5.93
CA PHE A 34 14.18 1.15 -6.77
C PHE A 34 15.26 0.28 -6.13
N ASN A 35 15.28 -1.02 -6.46
CA ASN A 35 16.29 -1.99 -6.02
C ASN A 35 16.62 -1.89 -4.52
N SER A 36 15.58 -1.73 -3.71
CA SER A 36 15.68 -1.41 -2.29
C SER A 36 15.29 -2.60 -1.42
N ASN A 37 15.85 -2.65 -0.22
CA ASN A 37 15.54 -3.67 0.77
C ASN A 37 15.21 -3.00 2.10
N PHE A 38 14.02 -3.29 2.62
CA PHE A 38 13.53 -2.76 3.88
C PHE A 38 13.31 -3.89 4.88
N ASN A 39 14.08 -3.86 5.95
CA ASN A 39 13.99 -4.76 7.08
C ASN A 39 13.75 -3.92 8.34
N ALA A 40 12.49 -3.77 8.72
CA ALA A 40 12.12 -3.16 9.99
C ALA A 40 10.97 -3.92 10.64
N THR A 41 10.73 -3.69 11.94
CA THR A 41 9.83 -4.55 12.71
C THR A 41 8.39 -4.04 12.84
N GLN A 42 8.12 -2.75 12.59
CA GLN A 42 6.80 -2.16 12.90
C GLN A 42 6.13 -1.35 11.80
N TYR A 43 6.81 -0.37 11.19
CA TYR A 43 6.20 0.53 10.21
C TYR A 43 7.13 0.64 9.03
N VAL A 44 6.69 0.16 7.87
CA VAL A 44 7.54 0.17 6.68
C VAL A 44 6.79 0.67 5.48
N GLY A 45 7.31 1.74 4.89
CA GLY A 45 6.87 2.25 3.60
C GLY A 45 8.06 2.55 2.73
N GLY A 46 8.03 2.17 1.46
CA GLY A 46 9.11 2.51 0.53
C GLY A 46 9.37 4.01 0.48
N PHE A 47 8.34 4.83 0.66
CA PHE A 47 8.43 6.29 0.71
C PHE A 47 8.38 6.79 2.16
N ILE A 48 7.31 6.47 2.89
CA ILE A 48 7.06 7.00 4.24
C ILE A 48 6.72 5.86 5.20
N SER A 49 7.38 5.74 6.36
CA SER A 49 6.99 4.69 7.31
C SER A 49 5.66 5.02 7.98
N THR A 50 5.54 6.22 8.57
CA THR A 50 4.31 6.68 9.23
C THR A 50 4.06 8.17 9.00
N SER A 51 2.79 8.57 8.93
CA SER A 51 2.37 9.97 8.83
C SER A 51 1.13 10.25 9.68
N SER A 52 1.13 11.39 10.39
CA SER A 52 -0.05 11.99 11.04
C SER A 52 -0.66 13.14 10.25
N GLN A 53 -0.20 13.34 9.01
CA GLN A 53 -0.49 14.52 8.21
C GLN A 53 -0.93 14.16 6.80
N ASN A 54 -1.40 15.19 6.10
CA ASN A 54 -1.81 15.08 4.70
C ASN A 54 -0.62 14.80 3.79
N ILE A 55 -0.69 13.71 3.04
CA ILE A 55 0.34 13.28 2.11
C ILE A 55 -0.22 13.27 0.69
N GLN A 56 0.54 13.86 -0.23
CA GLN A 56 0.29 13.76 -1.66
C GLN A 56 1.52 13.15 -2.35
N ILE A 57 1.33 12.03 -3.06
CA ILE A 57 2.39 11.42 -3.88
C ILE A 57 1.91 11.34 -5.31
N ILE A 58 2.70 11.90 -6.23
CA ILE A 58 2.33 12.04 -7.64
C ILE A 58 3.45 11.50 -8.52
N ASN A 59 3.08 10.77 -9.58
CA ASN A 59 3.99 10.32 -10.63
C ASN A 59 5.27 9.69 -10.07
N SER A 60 5.08 8.75 -9.17
CA SER A 60 6.16 8.15 -8.38
C SER A 60 6.06 6.64 -8.46
N SER A 61 7.19 5.96 -8.33
CA SER A 61 7.23 4.50 -8.47
C SER A 61 8.01 3.82 -7.37
N LEU A 62 7.59 2.61 -7.05
CA LEU A 62 8.33 1.66 -6.24
C LEU A 62 8.62 0.43 -7.10
N GLN A 63 9.89 0.07 -7.25
CA GLN A 63 10.31 -0.98 -8.17
C GLN A 63 11.32 -1.93 -7.54
N ASN A 64 11.22 -3.22 -7.87
CA ASN A 64 12.23 -4.24 -7.50
C ASN A 64 12.62 -4.17 -6.02
N THR A 65 11.64 -4.05 -5.14
CA THR A 65 11.86 -3.78 -3.72
C THR A 65 11.37 -4.94 -2.89
N THR A 66 12.16 -5.31 -1.88
CA THR A 66 11.80 -6.35 -0.91
C THR A 66 11.53 -5.75 0.46
N PHE A 67 10.45 -6.18 1.09
CA PHE A 67 10.06 -5.83 2.45
C PHE A 67 9.96 -7.10 3.29
N ILE A 68 10.64 -7.15 4.44
CA ILE A 68 10.68 -8.33 5.31
C ILE A 68 10.47 -7.94 6.79
N LEU A 69 9.85 -8.84 7.55
CA LEU A 69 9.83 -8.89 9.02
C LEU A 69 9.04 -7.78 9.76
N SER A 70 8.11 -7.09 9.10
CA SER A 70 7.35 -6.01 9.74
C SER A 70 5.88 -6.31 9.99
N GLN A 71 5.28 -5.45 10.80
CA GLN A 71 3.87 -5.11 10.75
C GLN A 71 3.68 -3.87 9.85
N ASN A 72 2.44 -3.55 9.47
CA ASN A 72 2.08 -2.31 8.78
C ASN A 72 3.00 -1.96 7.59
N ILE A 73 3.03 -2.84 6.58
CA ILE A 73 3.84 -2.63 5.37
C ILE A 73 2.98 -2.12 4.24
N GLY A 74 3.32 -0.96 3.69
CA GLY A 74 2.84 -0.51 2.39
C GLY A 74 3.99 -0.30 1.42
N GLY A 75 3.78 -0.49 0.13
CA GLY A 75 4.80 -0.11 -0.84
C GLY A 75 5.14 1.39 -0.75
N PHE A 76 4.14 2.25 -0.60
CA PHE A 76 4.37 3.69 -0.44
C PHE A 76 4.40 4.10 1.03
N ILE A 77 3.37 3.75 1.79
CA ILE A 77 3.21 4.20 3.18
C ILE A 77 2.96 3.03 4.12
N GLY A 78 3.75 2.90 5.19
CA GLY A 78 3.51 1.88 6.21
C GLY A 78 2.23 2.13 6.99
N THR A 79 2.10 3.32 7.58
CA THR A 79 0.94 3.72 8.39
C THR A 79 0.50 5.16 8.10
N LEU A 80 -0.81 5.33 7.94
CA LEU A 80 -1.49 6.61 7.92
C LEU A 80 -2.32 6.74 9.22
N GLN A 81 -1.97 7.69 10.08
CA GLN A 81 -2.60 7.87 11.38
C GLN A 81 -3.91 8.66 11.29
N SER A 82 -4.68 8.66 12.39
CA SER A 82 -6.05 9.16 12.42
C SER A 82 -6.21 10.58 11.87
N GLY A 83 -7.29 10.81 11.12
CA GLY A 83 -7.64 12.13 10.57
C GLY A 83 -6.76 12.59 9.40
N SER A 84 -5.87 11.76 8.88
CA SER A 84 -4.97 12.13 7.79
C SER A 84 -5.59 11.88 6.41
N THR A 85 -5.12 12.64 5.42
CA THR A 85 -5.48 12.43 4.01
C THR A 85 -4.30 11.88 3.21
N LEU A 86 -4.55 10.90 2.35
CA LEU A 86 -3.59 10.38 1.38
C LEU A 86 -4.15 10.50 -0.04
N GLN A 87 -3.41 11.17 -0.91
CA GLN A 87 -3.67 11.18 -2.34
C GLN A 87 -2.49 10.57 -3.10
N LEU A 88 -2.79 9.51 -3.86
CA LEU A 88 -1.85 8.83 -4.75
C LEU A 88 -2.34 8.99 -6.19
N SER A 89 -1.54 9.66 -7.02
CA SER A 89 -1.88 9.90 -8.42
C SER A 89 -0.74 9.47 -9.33
N LEU A 90 -1.03 8.71 -10.40
CA LEU A 90 -0.02 8.22 -11.34
C LEU A 90 1.09 7.42 -10.63
N CYS A 91 0.75 6.72 -9.55
CA CYS A 91 1.72 5.99 -8.74
C CYS A 91 1.79 4.53 -9.17
N GLN A 92 3.00 3.98 -9.19
CA GLN A 92 3.25 2.63 -9.72
C GLN A 92 4.00 1.77 -8.70
N VAL A 93 3.54 0.53 -8.52
CA VAL A 93 4.23 -0.50 -7.73
C VAL A 93 4.54 -1.67 -8.66
N TYR A 94 5.82 -1.99 -8.81
CA TYR A 94 6.27 -2.99 -9.79
C TYR A 94 7.29 -3.95 -9.18
N ASN A 95 7.15 -5.26 -9.42
CA ASN A 95 8.11 -6.27 -8.98
C ASN A 95 8.44 -6.19 -7.47
N ILE A 96 7.44 -5.94 -6.61
CA ILE A 96 7.70 -5.90 -5.17
C ILE A 96 7.45 -7.28 -4.54
N THR A 97 8.26 -7.62 -3.54
CA THR A 97 8.06 -8.78 -2.69
C THR A 97 7.86 -8.33 -1.25
N VAL A 98 6.75 -8.71 -0.64
CA VAL A 98 6.44 -8.38 0.75
C VAL A 98 6.24 -9.66 1.54
N LEU A 99 7.02 -9.82 2.61
CA LEU A 99 6.97 -10.94 3.54
C LEU A 99 6.81 -10.38 4.97
N ALA A 100 5.58 -10.27 5.44
CA ALA A 100 5.28 -9.62 6.72
C ALA A 100 4.22 -10.37 7.53
N ASN A 101 3.97 -9.89 8.75
CA ASN A 101 3.01 -10.53 9.64
C ASN A 101 1.61 -9.98 9.46
N ILE A 102 1.41 -8.68 9.72
CA ILE A 102 0.07 -8.09 9.88
C ILE A 102 -0.01 -6.75 9.13
N ASN A 103 -1.17 -6.45 8.53
CA ASN A 103 -1.51 -5.20 7.85
C ASN A 103 -0.56 -4.89 6.70
N ILE A 104 -0.80 -5.54 5.56
CA ILE A 104 0.10 -5.48 4.41
C ILE A 104 -0.67 -5.03 3.19
N GLY A 105 -0.22 -3.96 2.54
CA GLY A 105 -0.79 -3.47 1.29
C GLY A 105 0.27 -3.23 0.23
N GLY A 106 -0.12 -3.31 -1.05
CA GLY A 106 0.76 -2.92 -2.15
C GLY A 106 1.13 -1.43 -2.11
N PHE A 107 0.21 -0.57 -1.66
CA PHE A 107 0.48 0.86 -1.46
C PHE A 107 0.53 1.26 0.01
N VAL A 108 -0.44 0.82 0.82
CA VAL A 108 -0.57 1.27 2.22
C VAL A 108 -0.73 0.08 3.17
N GLY A 109 0.06 0.00 4.24
CA GLY A 109 -0.06 -1.09 5.21
C GLY A 109 -1.31 -0.96 6.08
N PHE A 110 -1.35 0.10 6.88
CA PHE A 110 -2.41 0.37 7.84
C PHE A 110 -2.90 1.81 7.72
N VAL A 111 -4.21 1.97 7.62
CA VAL A 111 -4.91 3.24 7.72
C VAL A 111 -5.70 3.21 9.02
N ASP A 112 -5.45 4.19 9.88
CA ASP A 112 -6.18 4.38 11.12
C ASP A 112 -7.58 4.99 10.85
N THR A 113 -8.25 5.45 11.90
CA THR A 113 -9.61 5.98 11.87
C THR A 113 -9.75 7.32 11.14
N SER A 114 -10.94 7.61 10.63
CA SER A 114 -11.34 8.92 10.10
C SER A 114 -10.42 9.50 9.02
N SER A 115 -9.75 8.65 8.26
CA SER A 115 -8.78 9.03 7.23
C SER A 115 -9.38 8.97 5.82
N GLN A 116 -8.87 9.79 4.90
CA GLN A 116 -9.34 9.83 3.52
C GLN A 116 -8.24 9.38 2.56
N ILE A 117 -8.54 8.40 1.70
CA ILE A 117 -7.58 7.84 0.76
C ILE A 117 -8.14 7.94 -0.65
N VAL A 118 -7.35 8.49 -1.56
CA VAL A 118 -7.69 8.63 -2.98
C VAL A 118 -6.60 8.01 -3.84
N PHE A 119 -6.96 7.04 -4.67
CA PHE A 119 -6.13 6.51 -5.75
C PHE A 119 -6.64 7.02 -7.10
N SER A 120 -5.74 7.54 -7.91
CA SER A 120 -6.02 7.99 -9.28
C SER A 120 -4.92 7.49 -10.23
N ASP A 121 -5.32 6.82 -11.30
CA ASP A 121 -4.45 6.37 -12.39
C ASP A 121 -3.20 5.63 -11.93
N SER A 122 -3.36 4.80 -10.89
CA SER A 122 -2.27 4.08 -10.26
C SER A 122 -2.22 2.63 -10.73
N LEU A 123 -1.05 2.00 -10.62
CA LEU A 123 -0.76 0.69 -11.18
C LEU A 123 -0.08 -0.23 -10.15
N ILE A 124 -0.52 -1.49 -10.08
CA ILE A 124 0.26 -2.58 -9.51
C ILE A 124 0.56 -3.63 -10.57
N ASN A 125 1.81 -4.04 -10.69
CA ASN A 125 2.18 -5.14 -11.57
C ASN A 125 3.30 -6.02 -11.02
N ASN A 126 3.11 -7.32 -11.20
CA ASN A 126 4.04 -8.39 -10.85
C ASN A 126 4.48 -8.35 -9.38
N CYS A 127 3.53 -8.19 -8.47
CA CYS A 127 3.82 -8.08 -7.04
C CYS A 127 3.46 -9.37 -6.30
N SER A 128 4.27 -9.76 -5.33
CA SER A 128 4.03 -10.90 -4.44
C SER A 128 3.91 -10.42 -3.00
N ILE A 129 2.71 -10.47 -2.44
CA ILE A 129 2.41 -9.98 -1.10
C ILE A 129 1.97 -11.17 -0.23
N LYS A 130 2.78 -11.52 0.76
CA LYS A 130 2.50 -12.62 1.69
C LYS A 130 2.52 -12.13 3.12
N GLY A 131 1.50 -12.51 3.87
CA GLY A 131 1.52 -12.40 5.32
C GLY A 131 0.57 -13.30 6.08
N ILE A 132 0.42 -13.02 7.37
CA ILE A 132 -0.40 -13.81 8.28
C ILE A 132 -1.82 -13.24 8.33
N GLN A 133 -1.94 -11.92 8.50
CA GLN A 133 -3.24 -11.27 8.74
C GLN A 133 -3.35 -9.93 8.00
N ASN A 134 -4.56 -9.65 7.48
CA ASN A 134 -4.93 -8.38 6.83
C ASN A 134 -4.02 -8.03 5.65
N VAL A 135 -4.11 -8.82 4.59
CA VAL A 135 -3.28 -8.66 3.39
C VAL A 135 -4.13 -8.15 2.22
N GLY A 136 -3.97 -6.88 1.90
CA GLY A 136 -4.66 -6.24 0.79
C GLY A 136 -3.75 -6.03 -0.42
N GLY A 137 -4.32 -5.99 -1.62
CA GLY A 137 -3.54 -5.62 -2.79
C GLY A 137 -3.22 -4.13 -2.83
N LEU A 138 -4.15 -3.25 -2.44
CA LEU A 138 -3.86 -1.81 -2.28
C LEU A 138 -3.55 -1.47 -0.82
N ILE A 139 -4.46 -1.81 0.10
CA ILE A 139 -4.39 -1.45 1.51
C ILE A 139 -4.52 -2.68 2.41
N GLY A 140 -3.62 -2.89 3.37
CA GLY A 140 -3.73 -3.98 4.33
C GLY A 140 -4.98 -3.88 5.21
N THR A 141 -5.06 -2.80 5.99
CA THR A 141 -6.20 -2.54 6.89
C THR A 141 -6.69 -1.10 6.78
N VAL A 142 -8.01 -0.93 6.85
CA VAL A 142 -8.68 0.37 6.96
C VAL A 142 -9.49 0.46 8.25
N GLY A 143 -9.17 1.46 9.08
CA GLY A 143 -9.86 1.78 10.33
C GLY A 143 -11.27 2.36 10.14
N GLN A 144 -11.98 2.55 11.25
CA GLN A 144 -13.37 3.02 11.25
C GLN A 144 -13.48 4.44 10.70
N TYR A 145 -14.60 4.75 10.04
CA TYR A 145 -14.91 6.08 9.47
C TYR A 145 -13.94 6.56 8.39
N SER A 146 -13.04 5.70 7.94
CA SER A 146 -12.12 6.00 6.85
C SER A 146 -12.77 5.74 5.50
N THR A 147 -12.41 6.55 4.50
CA THR A 147 -12.99 6.49 3.16
C THR A 147 -11.93 6.14 2.13
N LEU A 148 -12.29 5.28 1.16
CA LEU A 148 -11.42 4.95 0.03
C LEU A 148 -12.11 5.30 -1.27
N LYS A 149 -11.52 6.23 -2.02
CA LYS A 149 -11.93 6.56 -3.37
C LYS A 149 -10.90 6.03 -4.36
N ILE A 150 -11.33 5.19 -5.29
CA ILE A 150 -10.53 4.69 -6.40
C ILE A 150 -11.10 5.30 -7.67
N VAL A 151 -10.46 6.35 -8.17
CA VAL A 151 -10.87 6.97 -9.44
C VAL A 151 -10.55 6.03 -10.60
N SER A 152 -9.33 5.51 -10.60
CA SER A 152 -8.80 4.63 -11.64
C SER A 152 -7.63 3.85 -11.05
N GLN A 153 -7.71 2.52 -11.09
CA GLN A 153 -6.63 1.65 -10.64
C GLN A 153 -6.51 0.49 -11.61
N LYS A 154 -5.28 0.23 -12.05
CA LYS A 154 -4.93 -0.96 -12.82
C LYS A 154 -4.14 -1.90 -11.93
N ILE A 155 -4.50 -3.17 -11.95
CA ILE A 155 -3.72 -4.23 -11.33
C ILE A 155 -3.56 -5.28 -12.43
N ILE A 156 -2.33 -5.62 -12.78
CA ILE A 156 -2.05 -6.52 -13.92
C ILE A 156 -1.72 -7.93 -13.44
N SER A 157 -0.81 -8.03 -12.48
CA SER A 157 -0.39 -9.29 -11.88
C SER A 157 -0.07 -9.05 -10.41
N MET A 158 -0.76 -9.79 -9.53
CA MET A 158 -0.51 -9.73 -8.10
C MET A 158 -0.83 -11.09 -7.48
N ASN A 159 0.11 -11.61 -6.70
CA ASN A 159 -0.10 -12.80 -5.88
C ASN A 159 -0.25 -12.35 -4.42
N ILE A 160 -1.41 -12.63 -3.83
CA ILE A 160 -1.68 -12.36 -2.42
C ILE A 160 -1.82 -13.69 -1.69
N THR A 161 -1.06 -13.87 -0.61
CA THR A 161 -1.20 -15.03 0.28
C THR A 161 -1.38 -14.53 1.72
N SER A 162 -2.46 -14.98 2.37
CA SER A 162 -2.77 -14.68 3.78
C SER A 162 -3.23 -15.94 4.50
N GLN A 163 -2.96 -16.05 5.81
CA GLN A 163 -3.54 -17.09 6.65
C GLN A 163 -4.95 -16.72 7.16
N SER A 164 -5.29 -15.42 7.10
CA SER A 164 -6.55 -14.87 7.59
C SER A 164 -7.13 -13.90 6.55
N ASN A 165 -7.50 -12.68 6.96
CA ASN A 165 -8.12 -11.67 6.12
C ASN A 165 -7.23 -11.30 4.92
N PHE A 166 -7.82 -11.29 3.72
CA PHE A 166 -7.18 -10.74 2.53
C PHE A 166 -8.22 -10.21 1.53
N GLY A 167 -7.77 -9.36 0.61
CA GLY A 167 -8.57 -8.88 -0.49
C GLY A 167 -7.74 -8.17 -1.55
N VAL A 168 -8.22 -8.14 -2.79
CA VAL A 168 -7.50 -7.49 -3.90
C VAL A 168 -7.33 -5.98 -3.65
N VAL A 169 -8.33 -5.35 -3.04
CA VAL A 169 -8.30 -3.91 -2.72
C VAL A 169 -7.86 -3.70 -1.28
N VAL A 170 -8.66 -4.20 -0.33
CA VAL A 170 -8.42 -4.06 1.11
C VAL A 170 -8.37 -5.44 1.76
N GLY A 171 -7.38 -5.67 2.62
CA GLY A 171 -7.24 -6.92 3.37
C GLY A 171 -8.28 -7.06 4.48
N TYR A 172 -8.42 -6.03 5.30
CA TYR A 172 -9.42 -5.95 6.36
C TYR A 172 -9.98 -4.53 6.50
N LYS A 173 -11.29 -4.43 6.72
CA LYS A 173 -11.96 -3.15 6.98
C LYS A 173 -12.67 -3.20 8.33
N GLN A 174 -12.55 -2.12 9.08
CA GLN A 174 -13.43 -1.85 10.20
C GLN A 174 -14.71 -1.14 9.69
N ASN A 175 -15.75 -1.05 10.52
CA ASN A 175 -17.09 -0.64 10.10
C ASN A 175 -17.15 0.71 9.34
N ILE A 176 -18.11 0.80 8.40
CA ILE A 176 -18.40 1.95 7.52
C ILE A 176 -17.22 2.31 6.62
N PHE A 177 -17.15 1.59 5.48
CA PHE A 177 -16.15 1.79 4.44
C PHE A 177 -16.86 1.90 3.10
N THR A 178 -16.70 3.03 2.43
CA THR A 178 -17.26 3.28 1.10
C THR A 178 -16.14 3.17 0.07
N VAL A 179 -16.35 2.34 -0.95
CA VAL A 179 -15.53 2.28 -2.16
C VAL A 179 -16.34 2.86 -3.30
N SER A 180 -15.78 3.84 -3.99
CA SER A 180 -16.15 4.14 -5.37
C SER A 180 -14.95 3.71 -6.22
N SER A 181 -15.14 2.84 -7.21
CA SER A 181 -14.03 2.24 -7.95
C SER A 181 -14.31 2.08 -9.43
N SER A 182 -13.29 2.38 -10.25
CA SER A 182 -13.05 1.70 -11.52
C SER A 182 -11.74 0.92 -11.41
N ILE A 183 -11.83 -0.41 -11.44
CA ILE A 183 -10.66 -1.31 -11.38
C ILE A 183 -10.63 -2.10 -12.68
N GLN A 184 -9.52 -2.01 -13.40
CA GLN A 184 -9.28 -2.84 -14.57
C GLN A 184 -8.38 -4.02 -14.17
N GLU A 185 -8.91 -5.24 -14.32
CA GLU A 185 -8.18 -6.48 -14.06
C GLU A 185 -7.47 -6.98 -15.33
N GLY A 186 -6.24 -7.48 -15.17
CA GLY A 186 -5.48 -8.15 -16.23
C GLY A 186 -5.78 -9.67 -16.32
N GLU A 187 -5.41 -10.31 -17.43
CA GLU A 187 -5.86 -11.67 -17.81
C GLU A 187 -5.46 -12.84 -16.87
N ASN A 188 -4.67 -12.62 -15.82
CA ASN A 188 -4.10 -13.69 -14.97
C ASN A 188 -4.58 -13.72 -13.50
N TYR A 189 -5.72 -13.11 -13.21
CA TYR A 189 -6.23 -12.91 -11.83
C TYR A 189 -6.67 -14.17 -11.08
N LEU A 190 -7.07 -15.23 -11.77
CA LEU A 190 -7.98 -16.23 -11.20
C LEU A 190 -7.33 -17.48 -10.61
N ASN A 191 -6.02 -17.68 -10.75
CA ASN A 191 -5.42 -18.96 -10.37
C ASN A 191 -5.12 -19.13 -8.86
N ASN A 192 -5.23 -18.08 -8.04
CA ASN A 192 -4.85 -18.16 -6.61
C ASN A 192 -5.80 -17.48 -5.60
N ILE A 193 -6.99 -17.00 -6.01
CA ILE A 193 -7.95 -16.41 -5.07
C ILE A 193 -8.73 -17.52 -4.34
N LYS A 194 -8.16 -18.07 -3.27
CA LYS A 194 -8.89 -18.93 -2.32
C LYS A 194 -9.51 -18.05 -1.24
N TYR A 195 -10.84 -17.91 -1.28
CA TYR A 195 -11.77 -17.26 -0.35
C TYR A 195 -12.33 -15.90 -0.81
N LYS A 196 -13.66 -15.88 -0.87
CA LYS A 196 -14.52 -14.90 -1.52
C LYS A 196 -15.03 -13.92 -0.47
N ASN A 197 -14.46 -12.71 -0.43
CA ASN A 197 -15.09 -11.51 0.13
C ASN A 197 -14.69 -10.33 -0.76
N CYS A 198 -15.03 -10.42 -2.05
CA CYS A 198 -14.87 -9.33 -2.98
C CYS A 198 -15.99 -8.31 -2.76
N VAL A 199 -15.60 -7.05 -2.58
CA VAL A 199 -16.46 -5.90 -2.92
C VAL A 199 -16.95 -6.15 -4.36
N ASN A 200 -18.27 -6.13 -4.56
CA ASN A 200 -18.87 -6.32 -5.88
C ASN A 200 -18.28 -5.28 -6.85
N LEU A 201 -17.44 -5.76 -7.77
CA LEU A 201 -16.96 -5.01 -8.91
C LEU A 201 -18.06 -5.04 -9.96
N THR A 202 -18.88 -4.00 -10.03
CA THR A 202 -19.72 -3.78 -11.22
C THR A 202 -18.83 -3.19 -12.30
N CYS A 203 -18.73 -3.91 -13.41
CA CYS A 203 -18.13 -3.45 -14.67
C CYS A 203 -18.93 -2.28 -15.24
#